data_AF-A0A9E6ENW5-F1
#
_entry.id   AF-A0A9E6ENW5-F1
#
_cell.length_a   1.000
_cell.length_b   1.000
_cell.length_c   1.000
_cell.angle_alpha   90.00
_cell.angle_beta   90.00
_cell.angle_gamma   90.00
#
_symmetry.space_group_name_H-M   'P 1'
#
loop_
_entity.id
_entity.type
_entity.pdbx_description
1 polymer ?
#
loop_
_entity_poly.entity_id
_entity_poly.type
_entity_poly.pdbx_seq_one_letter_code
_entity_poly.pdbx_strand_id
1 'polypeptide(L)' 'MALHLRTFLAFLVLACACAAQEQKFVSIGDLPLTSGEVLLDCRVGYRTLGELDAAGANAVLVPSWYGGTTRE' A
#
# COMPACT_ATOMS: atom_id res chain seq x y z
N MET A 1 -0.39 39.24 6.26
CA MET A 1 -0.59 38.08 7.15
C MET A 1 -1.52 37.01 6.54
N ALA A 2 -2.73 37.38 6.07
CA ALA A 2 -3.69 36.41 5.50
C ALA A 2 -3.26 35.75 4.16
N LEU A 3 -2.49 36.43 3.32
CA LEU A 3 -1.99 35.86 2.04
C LEU A 3 -0.97 34.73 2.30
N HIS A 4 0.00 34.95 3.18
CA HIS A 4 0.98 33.94 3.55
C HIS A 4 0.34 32.71 4.21
N LEU A 5 -0.72 32.90 5.00
CA LEU A 5 -1.48 31.80 5.59
C LEU A 5 -2.18 30.95 4.52
N ARG A 6 -2.77 31.58 3.49
CA ARG A 6 -3.40 30.87 2.37
C ARG A 6 -2.39 30.13 1.51
N THR A 7 -1.25 30.75 1.20
CA THR A 7 -0.18 30.10 0.43
C THR A 7 0.41 28.92 1.20
N PHE A 8 0.60 29.08 2.52
CA PHE A 8 1.06 28.00 3.40
C PHE A 8 0.03 26.85 3.48
N LEU A 9 -1.26 27.17 3.62
CA LEU A 9 -2.33 26.16 3.63
C LEU A 9 -2.43 25.41 2.30
N ALA A 10 -2.30 26.11 1.17
CA ALA A 10 -2.30 25.51 -0.16
C ALA A 10 -1.09 24.58 -0.37
N PHE A 11 0.10 24.98 0.12
CA PHE A 11 1.29 24.13 0.11
C PHE A 11 1.11 22.88 0.99
N LEU A 12 0.47 23.01 2.15
CA LEU A 12 0.20 21.89 3.06
C LEU A 12 -0.75 20.85 2.44
N VAL A 13 -1.81 21.30 1.76
CA VAL A 13 -2.77 20.41 1.08
C VAL A 13 -2.11 19.69 -0.09
N LEU A 14 -1.29 20.37 -0.89
CA LEU A 14 -0.59 19.76 -2.02
C LEU A 14 0.45 18.72 -1.58
N ALA A 15 1.18 18.98 -0.49
CA ALA A 15 2.15 18.03 0.06
C ALA A 15 1.48 16.73 0.56
N CYS A 16 0.26 16.82 1.09
CA CYS A 16 -0.48 15.67 1.61
C CYS A 16 -0.99 14.75 0.48
N ALA A 17 -1.36 15.30 -0.67
CA ALA A 17 -1.84 14.54 -1.83
C ALA A 17 -0.75 13.67 -2.50
N CYS A 18 0.53 14.01 -2.30
CA CYS A 18 1.66 13.31 -2.91
C CYS A 18 2.26 12.21 -2.01
N ALA A 19 1.72 11.99 -0.81
CA ALA A 19 2.22 10.94 0.06
C ALA A 19 1.91 9.56 -0.54
N ALA A 20 2.94 8.83 -0.95
CA ALA A 20 2.81 7.43 -1.35
C ALA A 20 2.12 6.64 -0.22
N GLN A 21 1.13 5.82 -0.57
CA GLN A 21 0.36 5.04 0.39
C GLN A 21 1.30 4.23 1.30
N GLU A 22 1.02 4.26 2.59
CA GLU A 22 1.78 3.52 3.59
C GLU A 22 1.72 2.01 3.32
N GLN A 23 2.80 1.30 3.67
CA GLN A 23 2.83 -0.16 3.58
C GLN A 23 1.81 -0.75 4.55
N LYS A 24 0.93 -1.61 4.05
CA LYS A 24 -0.02 -2.38 4.87
C LYS A 24 0.45 -3.82 4.99
N PHE A 25 0.00 -4.52 6.02
CA PHE A 25 0.23 -5.95 6.21
C PHE A 25 -1.09 -6.64 6.48
N VAL A 26 -1.27 -7.82 5.89
CA VAL A 26 -2.38 -8.73 6.20
C VAL A 26 -1.79 -10.02 6.76
N SER A 27 -2.33 -10.52 7.88
CA SER A 27 -2.03 -11.88 8.34
C SER A 27 -2.92 -12.86 7.60
N ILE A 28 -2.30 -13.91 7.06
CA ILE A 28 -2.99 -15.03 6.41
C ILE A 28 -2.91 -16.31 7.27
N GLY A 29 -2.41 -16.19 8.51
CA GLY A 29 -2.26 -17.29 9.45
C GLY A 29 -1.15 -18.26 9.07
N ASP A 30 -1.25 -19.49 9.57
CA ASP A 30 -0.27 -20.54 9.30
C ASP A 30 -0.39 -21.02 7.85
N LEU A 31 0.70 -20.84 7.08
CA LEU A 31 0.73 -21.15 5.65
C LEU A 31 1.48 -22.46 5.39
N PRO A 32 0.80 -23.56 5.01
CA PRO A 32 1.46 -24.79 4.58
C PRO A 32 2.17 -24.57 3.24
N LEU A 33 3.44 -24.95 3.19
CA LEU A 33 4.29 -24.80 2.01
C LEU A 33 4.31 -26.10 1.19
N THR A 34 4.63 -25.98 -0.10
CA THR A 34 4.81 -27.15 -0.98
C THR A 34 5.99 -28.04 -0.56
N SER A 35 6.91 -27.53 0.26
CA SER A 35 7.98 -28.34 0.89
C SER A 35 7.46 -29.30 1.96
N GLY A 36 6.22 -29.13 2.43
CA GLY A 36 5.64 -29.86 3.56
C GLY A 36 5.84 -29.17 4.91
N GLU A 37 6.59 -28.09 4.97
CA GLU A 37 6.74 -27.24 6.16
C GLU A 37 5.56 -26.27 6.31
N VAL A 38 5.46 -25.64 7.49
CA VAL A 38 4.44 -24.61 7.77
C VAL A 38 5.14 -23.31 8.16
N LEU A 39 4.80 -22.22 7.47
CA LEU A 39 5.18 -20.88 7.86
C LEU A 39 4.16 -20.32 8.85
N LEU A 40 4.53 -20.24 10.12
CA LEU A 40 3.64 -19.79 11.20
C LEU A 40 3.38 -18.28 11.12
N ASP A 41 2.12 -17.86 11.38
CA ASP A 41 1.65 -16.46 11.31
C ASP A 41 2.22 -15.69 10.09
N CYS A 42 1.99 -16.24 8.90
CA CYS A 42 2.43 -15.63 7.66
C CYS A 42 1.74 -14.27 7.46
N ARG A 43 2.55 -13.24 7.17
CA ARG A 43 2.08 -11.88 6.88
C ARG A 43 2.55 -11.43 5.51
N VAL A 44 1.64 -10.86 4.74
CA VAL A 44 1.93 -10.34 3.39
C VAL A 44 1.88 -8.81 3.44
N GLY A 45 2.99 -8.18 3.04
CA GLY A 45 3.06 -6.74 2.87
C GLY A 45 2.50 -6.31 1.51
N TYR A 46 1.65 -5.29 1.48
CA TYR A 46 1.07 -4.77 0.24
C TYR A 46 0.83 -3.25 0.28
N ARG A 47 0.59 -2.67 -0.90
CA ARG A 47 0.11 -1.30 -1.09
C ARG A 47 -1.02 -1.32 -2.12
N THR A 48 -1.89 -0.31 -2.04
CA THR A 48 -3.00 -0.12 -2.98
C THR A 48 -2.86 1.22 -3.67
N LEU A 49 -3.19 1.27 -4.96
CA LEU A 49 -3.19 2.49 -5.76
C LEU A 49 -4.56 2.57 -6.46
N GLY A 50 -5.27 3.68 -6.24
CA GLY A 50 -6.65 3.85 -6.70
C GLY A 50 -7.69 3.22 -5.76
N GLU A 51 -8.92 3.10 -6.27
CA GLU A 51 -10.09 2.61 -5.54
C GLU A 51 -10.76 1.47 -6.31
N LEU A 52 -11.33 0.52 -5.57
CA LEU A 52 -12.15 -0.53 -6.15
C LEU A 52 -13.50 0.04 -6.61
N ASP A 53 -14.04 -0.49 -7.71
CA ASP A 53 -15.44 -0.25 -8.06
C ASP A 53 -16.37 -0.95 -7.04
N ALA A 54 -17.67 -0.63 -7.09
CA ALA A 54 -18.65 -1.19 -6.17
C ALA A 54 -18.76 -2.72 -6.23
N ALA A 55 -18.36 -3.34 -7.34
CA ALA A 55 -18.35 -4.78 -7.53
C ALA A 55 -16.99 -5.43 -7.18
N GLY A 56 -15.94 -4.63 -6.93
CA GLY A 56 -14.57 -5.09 -6.77
C GLY A 56 -13.95 -5.69 -8.04
N ALA A 57 -14.48 -5.37 -9.23
CA ALA A 57 -14.14 -6.07 -10.47
C ALA A 57 -12.92 -5.49 -11.21
N ASN A 58 -12.34 -4.39 -10.70
CA ASN A 58 -11.22 -3.67 -11.29
C ASN A 58 -9.87 -3.90 -10.58
N ALA A 59 -9.77 -4.92 -9.73
CA ALA A 59 -8.52 -5.23 -9.02
C ALA A 59 -7.46 -5.82 -9.98
N VAL A 60 -6.25 -5.26 -9.95
CA VAL A 60 -5.08 -5.80 -10.66
C VAL A 60 -3.99 -6.11 -9.65
N LEU A 61 -3.49 -7.35 -9.66
CA LEU A 61 -2.38 -7.78 -8.81
C LEU A 61 -1.04 -7.59 -9.53
N VAL A 62 -0.11 -6.89 -8.87
CA VAL A 62 1.27 -6.70 -9.36
C VAL A 62 2.23 -7.35 -8.35
N PRO A 63 2.78 -8.54 -8.65
CA PRO A 63 3.79 -9.18 -7.81
C PRO A 63 5.12 -8.42 -7.84
N SER A 64 5.89 -8.50 -6.76
CA SER A 64 7.27 -8.03 -6.75
C SER A 64 8.22 -8.99 -7.48
N TRP A 65 9.36 -8.47 -7.92
CA TRP A 65 10.46 -9.28 -8.47
C TRP A 65 11.47 -9.69 -7.39
N TYR A 66 12.47 -10.48 -7.79
CA TYR A 66 13.56 -10.91 -6.91
C TYR A 66 14.33 -9.71 -6.34
N GLY A 67 14.32 -9.55 -5.02
CA GLY A 67 14.94 -8.42 -4.31
C GLY A 67 14.17 -7.09 -4.42
N GLY A 68 13.08 -7.04 -5.18
CA GLY A 68 12.25 -5.84 -5.34
C GLY A 68 11.23 -5.68 -4.22
N THR A 69 10.80 -4.44 -4.01
CA THR A 69 9.68 -4.10 -3.12
C THR A 69 8.75 -3.10 -3.80
N THR A 70 7.58 -2.85 -3.22
CA THR A 70 6.62 -1.83 -3.71
C THR A 70 7.09 -0.38 -3.48
N ARG A 71 8.28 -0.16 -2.92
CA ARG A 71 8.84 1.17 -2.63
C ARG A 71 9.85 1.63 -3.70
N GLU A 72 10.41 0.71 -4.45
CA GLU A 72 11.54 0.96 -5.36
C GLU A 72 11.15 0.77 -6.83
#